data_AF-A0AA38FSP9-F1
#
_entry.id   AF-A0AA38FSP9-F1
#
_cell.length_a   1.000
_cell.length_b   1.000
_cell.length_c   1.000
_cell.angle_alpha   90.00
_cell.angle_beta   90.00
_cell.angle_gamma   90.00
#
_symmetry.space_group_name_H-M   'P 1'
#
loop_
_entity.id
_entity.type
_entity.pdbx_description
1 polymer ?
#
loop_
_entity_poly.entity_id
_entity_poly.type
_entity_poly.pdbx_seq_one_letter_code
_entity_poly.pdbx_strand_id
1 'polypeptide(L)'
;FFLGSNKVLQIALGRTPADEAKDDIHKAGAMLHGDCGLFFTNLPKEEVMRIFESFEEHDFARTGTSATETVELKEGPLEQFTHEMEPFLRKQGMPVRLNKGVIELIADYVVCREGEPISPEASRIL
;
A
#
# COMPACT_ATOMS: atom_id res chain seq x y z
N PHE A 1 8.93 3.40 -16.95
CA PHE A 1 8.92 2.07 -16.29
C PHE A 1 8.40 1.04 -17.25
N PHE A 2 8.92 -0.19 -17.18
CA PHE A 2 8.40 -1.36 -17.86
C PHE A 2 7.94 -2.37 -16.81
N LEU A 3 6.64 -2.60 -16.77
CA LEU A 3 5.99 -3.57 -15.90
C LEU A 3 5.48 -4.71 -16.78
N GLY A 4 5.64 -5.94 -16.32
CA GLY A 4 5.23 -7.11 -17.07
C GLY A 4 5.60 -8.39 -16.33
N SER A 5 5.33 -9.54 -16.96
CA SER A 5 5.76 -10.81 -16.38
C SER A 5 7.28 -10.82 -16.21
N ASN A 6 7.76 -11.01 -14.97
CA ASN A 6 9.19 -11.15 -14.68
C ASN A 6 9.87 -12.16 -15.60
N LYS A 7 9.18 -13.27 -15.92
CA LYS A 7 9.69 -14.30 -16.84
C LYS A 7 9.96 -13.75 -18.24
N VAL A 8 9.08 -12.89 -18.75
CA VAL A 8 9.21 -12.27 -20.08
C VAL A 8 10.33 -11.24 -20.07
N LEU A 9 10.39 -10.40 -19.03
CA LEU A 9 11.45 -9.40 -18.89
C LEU A 9 12.83 -10.05 -18.74
N GLN A 10 12.95 -11.15 -17.99
CA GLN A 10 14.19 -11.93 -17.88
C GLN A 10 14.65 -12.49 -19.22
N ILE A 11 13.73 -12.98 -20.05
CA ILE A 11 14.06 -13.47 -21.40
C ILE A 11 14.54 -12.30 -22.28
N ALA A 12 13.90 -11.14 -22.16
CA ALA A 12 14.26 -9.95 -22.96
C ALA A 12 15.66 -9.40 -22.61
N LEU A 13 16.09 -9.50 -21.35
CA LEU A 13 17.44 -9.10 -20.93
C LEU A 13 18.50 -10.18 -21.27
N GLY A 14 18.11 -11.45 -21.27
CA GLY A 14 19.01 -12.60 -21.33
C GLY A 14 19.20 -13.19 -19.92
N ARG A 15 19.30 -14.52 -19.83
CA ARG A 15 19.37 -15.25 -18.56
C ARG A 15 20.79 -15.66 -18.17
N THR A 16 21.72 -15.62 -19.11
CA THR A 16 23.10 -16.02 -18.98
C THR A 16 23.99 -15.00 -19.70
N PRO A 17 25.31 -15.00 -19.46
CA PRO A 17 26.22 -14.15 -20.22
C PRO A 17 26.21 -14.43 -21.73
N ALA A 18 25.75 -15.61 -22.18
CA ALA A 18 25.80 -16.01 -23.58
C ALA A 18 24.61 -15.48 -24.41
N ASP A 19 23.47 -15.22 -23.77
CA ASP A 19 22.23 -14.74 -24.39
C ASP A 19 21.90 -13.29 -23.99
N GLU A 20 22.86 -12.60 -23.36
CA GLU A 20 22.63 -11.25 -22.86
C GLU A 20 22.73 -10.19 -23.96
N ALA A 21 21.79 -9.23 -23.93
CA ALA A 21 21.75 -8.17 -24.93
C ALA A 21 22.92 -7.16 -24.79
N LYS A 22 23.52 -7.10 -23.60
CA LYS A 22 24.63 -6.22 -23.24
C LYS A 22 25.35 -6.80 -22.04
N ASP A 23 26.67 -6.64 -21.97
CA ASP A 23 27.49 -7.11 -20.86
C ASP A 23 26.85 -6.85 -19.49
N ASP A 24 26.82 -7.90 -18.67
CA ASP A 24 26.30 -7.95 -17.30
C ASP A 24 24.80 -7.71 -17.12
N ILE A 25 24.01 -7.52 -18.18
CA ILE A 25 22.58 -7.25 -18.05
C ILE A 25 21.78 -8.48 -17.58
N HIS A 26 22.29 -9.69 -17.79
CA HIS A 26 21.70 -10.92 -17.24
C HIS A 26 21.62 -10.89 -15.69
N LYS A 27 22.52 -10.15 -15.03
CA LYS A 27 22.51 -9.97 -13.57
C LYS A 27 21.27 -9.20 -13.11
N ALA A 28 20.84 -8.19 -13.87
CA ALA A 28 19.58 -7.47 -13.59
C ALA A 28 18.37 -8.39 -13.77
N GLY A 29 18.40 -9.29 -14.77
CA GLY A 29 17.38 -10.32 -14.94
C GLY A 29 17.24 -11.23 -13.73
N ALA A 30 18.36 -11.66 -13.12
CA ALA A 30 18.35 -12.48 -11.91
C ALA A 30 17.69 -11.79 -10.70
N MET A 31 17.62 -10.45 -10.69
CA MET A 31 16.96 -9.67 -9.65
C MET A 31 15.44 -9.54 -9.84
N LEU A 32 14.89 -9.90 -11.01
CA LEU A 32 13.44 -9.79 -11.29
C LEU A 32 12.64 -10.92 -10.63
N HIS A 33 12.17 -10.69 -9.40
CA HIS A 33 11.29 -11.59 -8.65
C HIS A 33 10.25 -10.81 -7.85
N GLY A 34 9.11 -11.44 -7.54
CA GLY A 34 7.99 -10.77 -6.87
C GLY A 34 7.42 -9.59 -7.67
N ASP A 35 6.98 -8.55 -6.98
CA ASP A 35 6.46 -7.31 -7.57
C ASP A 35 7.60 -6.40 -8.00
N CYS A 36 8.26 -6.77 -9.10
CA CYS A 36 9.43 -6.08 -9.63
C CYS A 36 9.19 -5.60 -11.07
N GLY A 37 9.86 -4.51 -11.45
CA GLY A 37 9.78 -3.93 -12.79
C GLY A 37 11.09 -3.26 -13.16
N LEU A 38 11.23 -2.91 -14.45
CA LEU A 38 12.42 -2.24 -14.95
C LEU A 38 12.20 -0.73 -15.04
N PHE A 39 13.15 0.03 -14.52
CA PHE A 39 13.21 1.47 -14.66
C PHE A 39 14.51 1.86 -15.35
N PHE A 40 14.39 2.53 -16.49
CA PHE A 40 15.52 3.04 -17.25
C PHE A 40 15.48 4.56 -17.22
N THR A 41 16.63 5.17 -16.96
CA THR A 41 16.78 6.62 -16.88
C THR A 41 18.20 7.01 -17.28
N ASN A 42 18.35 8.24 -17.73
CA ASN A 42 19.65 8.89 -17.93
C ASN A 42 20.11 9.68 -16.69
N LEU A 43 19.30 9.72 -15.62
CA LEU A 43 19.65 10.40 -14.37
C LEU A 43 20.76 9.65 -13.61
N PRO A 44 21.66 10.38 -12.90
CA PRO A 44 22.63 9.77 -11.99
C PRO A 44 21.94 8.98 -10.88
N LYS A 45 22.60 7.93 -10.40
CA LYS A 45 22.07 7.04 -9.35
C LYS A 45 21.64 7.81 -8.11
N GLU A 46 22.46 8.75 -7.65
CA GLU A 46 22.23 9.53 -6.43
C GLU A 46 20.97 10.39 -6.53
N GLU A 47 20.70 10.92 -7.72
CA GLU A 47 19.48 11.69 -7.99
C GLU A 47 18.24 10.79 -8.04
N VAL A 48 18.35 9.62 -8.67
CA VAL A 48 17.28 8.62 -8.68
C VAL A 48 16.93 8.18 -7.26
N MET A 49 17.93 7.79 -6.45
CA MET A 49 17.71 7.38 -5.07
C MET A 49 17.03 8.47 -4.26
N ARG A 50 17.50 9.72 -4.36
CA ARG A 50 16.88 10.86 -3.68
C ARG A 50 15.41 11.05 -4.08
N ILE A 51 15.09 10.93 -5.37
CA ILE A 51 13.70 11.07 -5.85
C ILE A 51 12.83 9.98 -5.22
N PHE A 52 13.23 8.71 -5.29
CA PHE A 52 12.46 7.60 -4.75
C PHE A 52 12.36 7.61 -3.21
N GLU A 53 13.38 8.09 -2.50
CA GLU A 53 13.33 8.24 -1.04
C GLU A 53 12.43 9.41 -0.61
N SER A 54 12.31 10.44 -1.44
CA SER A 54 11.46 11.62 -1.15
C SER A 54 10.01 11.47 -1.60
N PHE A 55 9.71 10.47 -2.42
CA PHE A 55 8.40 10.31 -3.04
C PHE A 55 7.62 9.22 -2.32
N GLU A 56 6.62 9.63 -1.54
CA GLU A 56 5.62 8.78 -0.92
C GLU A 56 4.24 9.35 -1.24
N GLU A 57 3.32 8.50 -1.69
CA GLU A 57 1.90 8.85 -1.81
C GLU A 57 1.10 8.03 -0.81
N HIS A 58 0.18 8.69 -0.11
CA HIS A 58 -0.78 8.01 0.73
C HIS A 58 -1.74 7.20 -0.15
N ASP A 59 -1.67 5.86 -0.04
CA ASP A 59 -2.64 4.95 -0.64
C ASP A 59 -3.56 4.39 0.46
N PHE A 60 -4.76 3.97 0.05
CA PHE A 60 -5.70 3.32 0.97
C PHE A 60 -5.16 1.95 1.40
N ALA A 61 -5.36 1.64 2.67
CA ALA A 61 -5.03 0.34 3.22
C ALA A 61 -5.77 -0.77 2.45
N ARG A 62 -5.07 -1.83 2.06
CA ARG A 62 -5.67 -2.96 1.33
C ARG A 62 -5.87 -4.14 2.27
N THR A 63 -6.96 -4.87 2.09
CA THR A 63 -7.19 -6.12 2.82
C THR A 63 -5.99 -7.06 2.70
N GLY A 64 -5.51 -7.57 3.83
CA GLY A 64 -4.43 -8.55 3.91
C GLY A 64 -3.02 -7.97 3.90
N THR A 65 -2.82 -6.68 3.63
CA THR A 65 -1.51 -6.04 3.84
C THR A 65 -1.26 -5.87 5.34
N SER A 66 -0.02 -6.06 5.79
CA SER A 66 0.34 -5.74 7.18
C SER A 66 0.17 -4.25 7.44
N ALA A 67 -0.50 -3.88 8.52
CA ALA A 67 -0.65 -2.49 8.92
C ALA A 67 0.72 -1.89 9.26
N THR A 68 1.00 -0.70 8.72
CA THR A 68 2.24 0.05 8.95
C THR A 68 2.30 0.69 10.33
N GLU A 69 1.14 0.91 10.96
CA GLU A 69 0.99 1.48 12.29
C GLU A 69 -0.28 0.96 12.97
N THR A 70 -0.40 1.19 14.27
CA THR A 70 -1.63 0.90 15.01
C THR A 70 -2.57 2.11 14.91
N VAL A 71 -3.76 1.90 14.34
CA VAL A 71 -4.79 2.94 14.23
C VAL A 71 -5.85 2.72 15.30
N GLU A 72 -5.92 3.63 16.27
CA GLU A 72 -6.90 3.63 17.34
C GLU A 72 -7.71 4.92 17.32
N LEU A 73 -9.04 4.79 17.32
CA LEU A 73 -9.98 5.89 17.42
C LEU A 73 -10.49 5.98 18.85
N LYS A 74 -10.46 7.19 19.43
CA LYS A 74 -10.95 7.44 20.78
C LYS A 74 -12.46 7.69 20.79
N GLU A 75 -13.10 7.32 21.90
CA GLU A 75 -14.51 7.64 22.15
C GLU A 75 -14.76 9.14 21.92
N GLY A 76 -15.87 9.46 21.24
CA GLY A 76 -16.24 10.85 20.96
C GLY A 76 -16.79 11.08 19.55
N PRO A 77 -17.03 12.34 19.17
CA PRO A 77 -17.57 12.69 17.87
C PRO A 77 -16.54 12.44 16.74
N LEU A 78 -17.01 11.83 15.65
CA LEU A 78 -16.25 11.58 14.43
C LEU A 78 -16.68 12.61 13.36
N GLU A 79 -16.19 13.84 13.50
CA GLU A 79 -16.55 14.97 12.63
C GLU A 79 -16.06 14.80 11.18
N GLN A 80 -15.12 13.89 10.93
CA GLN A 80 -14.62 13.56 9.60
C GLN A 80 -15.63 12.77 8.73
N PHE A 81 -16.67 12.18 9.33
CA PHE A 81 -17.66 11.39 8.61
C PHE A 81 -19.00 12.12 8.50
N THR A 82 -19.65 11.97 7.35
CA THR A 82 -21.02 12.49 7.17
C THR A 82 -22.02 11.57 7.86
N HIS A 83 -23.13 12.14 8.35
CA HIS A 83 -24.18 11.38 9.06
C HIS A 83 -24.73 10.16 8.29
N GLU A 84 -24.71 10.21 6.96
CA GLU A 84 -25.15 9.12 6.07
C GLU A 84 -24.23 7.88 6.14
N MET A 85 -22.99 8.04 6.61
CA MET A 85 -22.02 6.95 6.75
C MET A 85 -22.25 6.11 7.99
N GLU A 86 -23.10 6.53 8.93
CA GLU A 86 -23.30 5.83 10.20
C GLU A 86 -23.69 4.34 10.00
N PRO A 87 -24.67 3.99 9.14
CA PRO A 87 -25.02 2.59 8.91
C PRO A 87 -23.86 1.78 8.31
N PHE A 88 -23.03 2.42 7.48
CA PHE A 88 -21.87 1.79 6.85
C PHE A 88 -20.76 1.49 7.87
N LEU A 89 -20.42 2.46 8.72
CA LEU A 89 -19.40 2.31 9.77
C LEU A 89 -19.82 1.27 10.80
N ARG A 90 -21.10 1.29 11.22
CA ARG A 90 -21.67 0.26 12.10
C ARG A 90 -21.58 -1.14 11.47
N LYS A 91 -21.82 -1.26 10.16
CA LYS A 91 -21.69 -2.53 9.42
C LYS A 91 -20.24 -3.02 9.33
N GLN A 92 -19.26 -2.13 9.36
CA GLN A 92 -17.83 -2.50 9.46
C GLN A 92 -17.40 -2.85 10.90
N GLY A 93 -18.34 -2.89 11.86
CA GLY A 93 -18.06 -3.26 13.24
C GLY A 93 -17.67 -2.11 14.16
N MET A 94 -17.65 -0.87 13.67
CA MET A 94 -17.38 0.28 14.54
C MET A 94 -18.54 0.49 15.53
N PRO A 95 -18.25 0.69 16.84
CA PRO A 95 -19.27 0.96 17.84
C PRO A 95 -19.72 2.43 17.75
N VAL A 96 -20.53 2.76 16.75
CA VAL A 96 -20.99 4.13 16.47
C VAL A 96 -22.49 4.33 16.73
N ARG A 97 -22.87 5.58 16.99
CA ARG A 97 -24.25 6.04 17.11
C ARG A 97 -24.41 7.41 16.45
N LEU A 98 -25.58 7.67 15.89
CA LEU A 98 -25.94 9.02 15.44
C LEU A 98 -26.53 9.85 16.60
N ASN A 99 -25.88 10.96 16.96
CA ASN A 99 -26.36 11.92 17.96
C ASN A 99 -26.53 13.31 17.32
N LYS A 100 -27.78 13.77 17.17
CA LYS A 100 -28.12 15.08 16.59
C LYS A 100 -27.43 15.37 15.24
N GLY A 101 -27.28 14.35 14.39
CA GLY A 101 -26.65 14.47 13.07
C GLY A 101 -25.12 14.34 13.08
N VAL A 102 -24.49 14.12 14.24
CA VAL A 102 -23.06 13.82 14.36
C VAL A 102 -22.88 12.34 14.68
N ILE A 103 -21.93 11.70 14.01
CA ILE A 103 -21.56 10.31 14.33
C ILE A 103 -20.67 10.34 15.56
N GLU A 104 -21.02 9.58 16.59
CA GLU A 104 -20.23 9.42 17.80
C GLU A 104 -19.75 7.97 17.92
N LEU A 105 -18.47 7.79 18.22
CA LEU A 105 -17.92 6.53 18.68
C LEU A 105 -18.27 6.35 20.16
N ILE A 106 -18.83 5.19 20.52
CA ILE A 106 -19.38 4.89 21.85
C ILE A 106 -18.29 4.39 22.82
N ALA A 107 -17.17 3.90 22.30
CA ALA A 107 -16.02 3.45 23.06
C ALA A 107 -14.76 3.47 22.16
N ASP A 108 -13.58 3.54 22.76
CA ASP A 108 -12.31 3.40 22.04
C ASP A 108 -12.34 2.16 21.11
N TYR A 109 -11.91 2.34 19.87
CA TYR A 109 -11.95 1.31 18.83
C TYR A 109 -10.61 1.23 18.10
N VAL A 110 -9.99 0.06 18.15
CA VAL A 110 -8.77 -0.23 17.40
C VAL A 110 -9.18 -0.76 16.02
N VAL A 111 -8.86 0.02 14.97
CA VAL A 111 -9.17 -0.33 13.58
C VAL A 111 -8.20 -1.39 13.06
N CYS A 112 -6.91 -1.22 13.34
CA CYS A 112 -5.86 -2.20 13.06
C CYS A 112 -4.68 -2.04 14.04
N ARG A 113 -3.86 -3.09 14.15
CA ARG A 113 -2.61 -3.09 14.93
C ARG A 113 -1.42 -3.22 14.00
N GLU A 114 -0.36 -2.49 14.30
CA GLU A 114 0.90 -2.54 13.55
C GLU A 114 1.39 -4.00 13.37
N GLY A 115 1.77 -4.33 12.14
CA GLY A 115 2.25 -5.66 11.76
C GLY A 115 1.16 -6.70 11.49
N GLU A 116 -0.07 -6.49 11.96
CA GLU A 116 -1.19 -7.41 11.71
C GLU A 116 -1.80 -7.20 10.32
N PRO A 117 -2.27 -8.27 9.63
CA PRO A 117 -2.98 -8.13 8.36
C PRO A 117 -4.27 -7.33 8.51
N ILE A 118 -4.43 -6.30 7.68
CA ILE A 118 -5.62 -5.43 7.67
C ILE A 118 -6.85 -6.25 7.26
N SER A 119 -7.91 -6.19 8.07
CA SER A 119 -9.17 -6.88 7.78
C SER A 119 -9.97 -6.19 6.65
N PRO A 120 -10.89 -6.90 5.97
CA PRO A 120 -11.77 -6.29 4.97
C PRO A 120 -12.62 -5.13 5.50
N GLU A 121 -12.96 -5.16 6.78
CA GLU A 121 -13.72 -4.11 7.45
C GLU A 121 -12.83 -2.90 7.74
N ALA A 122 -11.60 -3.11 8.22
CA ALA A 122 -10.62 -2.07 8.50
C ALA A 122 -10.19 -1.33 7.23
N SER A 123 -9.97 -2.06 6.12
CA SER A 123 -9.58 -1.49 4.81
C SER A 123 -10.64 -0.58 4.18
N ARG A 124 -11.85 -0.54 4.73
CA ARG A 124 -12.96 0.29 4.27
C ARG A 124 -13.15 1.54 5.13
N ILE A 125 -12.40 1.63 6.23
CA ILE A 125 -12.40 2.75 7.18
C ILE A 125 -11.13 3.59 6.98
N LEU A 126 -9.98 2.92 6.76
CA LEU A 126 -8.66 3.48 6.45
C LEU A 126 -8.56 3.90 4.98
#